data_AF-A0A842PH80-F1
#
_entry.id   AF-A0A842PH80-F1
#
_cell.length_a   1.000
_cell.length_b   1.000
_cell.length_c   1.000
_cell.angle_alpha   90.00
_cell.angle_beta   90.00
_cell.angle_gamma   90.00
#
_symmetry.space_group_name_H-M   'P 1'
#
loop_
_entity.id
_entity.type
_entity.pdbx_description
1 polymer ?
#
loop_
_entity_poly.entity_id
_entity_poly.type
_entity_poly.pdbx_seq_one_letter_code
_entity_poly.pdbx_strand_id
1 'polypeptide(L)'
;ASDDCPDAAGTSMVDSVGCPDDDGDGYSNTADMFPNEVTQWFDTDAAGYGDNWAGANPDQCVETPSFEVPYVNEDGCGPSERDSDSDGIMDDIDQCPSTPIDQAAFVNMNGCSEAESDDDGDGVYNTIDGPDGIYKDDATQSADSDGDGFGDNPNGTDGDACPQMHGTSDKDRRGCLDSDGDGYSDPGGGWGISDGADAWKNEATQWSDFDGDGYYDNYDNPAWTASREEGWPGKYVAGARIGDKCPLNASDSAYPDPGCPTKQGTILDYGNTETSDGGLPIMLIVIIFLITSGIVGLVVAIVMKQQKPKKKKKSSQRSQQSVTVDSALSGEALEPPHWEIQGVVGDDGFEWLEWPEQSDVWWFREESGYWAQWE
;
A
#
# COMPACT_ATOMS: atom_id res chain seq x y z
N ALA A 1 -20.60 -75.85 -6.08
CA ALA A 1 -19.83 -74.63 -6.34
C ALA A 1 -18.35 -75.01 -6.26
N SER A 2 -17.48 -74.30 -6.99
CA SER A 2 -16.05 -74.32 -6.68
C SER A 2 -15.88 -73.60 -5.34
N ASP A 3 -14.96 -74.09 -4.52
CA ASP A 3 -14.55 -73.46 -3.27
C ASP A 3 -13.14 -72.93 -3.50
N ASP A 4 -12.99 -71.62 -3.48
CA ASP A 4 -11.74 -70.91 -3.75
C ASP A 4 -10.81 -70.91 -2.53
N CYS A 5 -11.32 -71.30 -1.35
CA CYS A 5 -10.58 -71.43 -0.09
C CYS A 5 -10.73 -72.84 0.52
N PRO A 6 -10.21 -73.90 -0.12
CA PRO A 6 -10.44 -75.29 0.30
C PRO A 6 -9.90 -75.64 1.71
N ASP A 7 -8.95 -74.85 2.23
CA ASP A 7 -8.36 -75.03 3.55
C ASP A 7 -9.01 -74.15 4.64
N ALA A 8 -9.97 -73.28 4.29
CA ALA A 8 -10.64 -72.38 5.22
C ALA A 8 -12.13 -72.25 4.88
N ALA A 9 -13.02 -72.66 5.79
CA ALA A 9 -14.46 -72.54 5.57
C ALA A 9 -14.92 -71.09 5.74
N GLY A 10 -15.77 -70.60 4.83
CA GLY A 10 -16.48 -69.34 5.00
C GLY A 10 -17.72 -69.20 4.10
N THR A 11 -18.30 -68.00 4.11
CA THR A 11 -19.61 -67.69 3.49
C THR A 11 -19.54 -66.77 2.29
N SER A 12 -18.36 -66.29 1.90
CA SER A 12 -18.20 -65.41 0.73
C SER A 12 -18.78 -66.06 -0.53
N MET A 13 -19.45 -65.23 -1.33
CA MET A 13 -20.15 -65.64 -2.55
C MET A 13 -20.00 -64.66 -3.72
N VAL A 14 -19.44 -63.46 -3.50
CA VAL A 14 -19.36 -62.40 -4.50
C VAL A 14 -18.02 -62.42 -5.24
N ASP A 15 -16.90 -62.42 -4.51
CA ASP A 15 -15.55 -62.36 -5.06
C ASP A 15 -14.85 -63.73 -5.05
N SER A 16 -14.73 -64.36 -3.87
CA SER A 16 -13.95 -65.58 -3.65
C SER A 16 -14.83 -66.63 -2.96
N VAL A 17 -15.48 -67.48 -3.76
CA VAL A 17 -16.59 -68.32 -3.29
C VAL A 17 -16.10 -69.35 -2.27
N GLY A 18 -16.73 -69.39 -1.08
CA GLY A 18 -16.40 -70.34 -0.01
C GLY A 18 -15.34 -69.87 0.98
N CYS A 19 -14.76 -68.68 0.77
CA CYS A 19 -13.76 -68.08 1.64
C CYS A 19 -14.35 -67.42 2.90
N PRO A 20 -13.55 -67.22 3.98
CA PRO A 20 -13.94 -66.46 5.17
C PRO A 20 -14.53 -65.08 4.84
N ASP A 21 -15.61 -64.76 5.54
CA ASP A 21 -16.48 -63.59 5.36
C ASP A 21 -17.09 -63.35 6.77
N ASP A 22 -16.52 -62.39 7.49
CA ASP A 22 -16.71 -62.22 8.93
C ASP A 22 -18.03 -61.49 9.26
N ASP A 23 -18.50 -60.61 8.38
CA ASP A 23 -19.74 -59.83 8.57
C ASP A 23 -20.93 -60.33 7.73
N GLY A 24 -20.69 -61.21 6.76
CA GLY A 24 -21.71 -61.92 6.00
C GLY A 24 -22.32 -61.10 4.86
N ASP A 25 -21.63 -60.08 4.36
CA ASP A 25 -22.09 -59.28 3.22
C ASP A 25 -21.88 -59.96 1.86
N GLY A 26 -21.09 -61.03 1.86
CA GLY A 26 -20.80 -61.89 0.73
C GLY A 26 -19.45 -61.64 0.06
N TYR A 27 -18.69 -60.62 0.45
CA TYR A 27 -17.29 -60.44 0.08
C TYR A 27 -16.38 -61.21 1.04
N SER A 28 -15.22 -61.67 0.55
CA SER A 28 -14.25 -62.37 1.37
C SER A 28 -13.41 -61.37 2.18
N ASN A 29 -13.02 -61.73 3.41
CA ASN A 29 -12.21 -60.87 4.30
C ASN A 29 -10.88 -60.37 3.68
N THR A 30 -10.40 -61.00 2.61
CA THR A 30 -9.15 -60.61 1.93
C THR A 30 -9.38 -59.52 0.89
N ALA A 31 -10.56 -59.48 0.27
CA ALA A 31 -10.94 -58.48 -0.72
C ALA A 31 -11.78 -57.33 -0.12
N ASP A 32 -12.42 -57.59 1.01
CA ASP A 32 -13.24 -56.66 1.74
C ASP A 32 -12.38 -55.64 2.50
N MET A 33 -12.56 -54.35 2.18
CA MET A 33 -11.87 -53.24 2.83
C MET A 33 -12.44 -52.91 4.22
N PHE A 34 -13.64 -53.41 4.54
CA PHE A 34 -14.31 -53.27 5.84
C PHE A 34 -14.84 -54.62 6.39
N PRO A 35 -13.97 -55.59 6.75
CA PRO A 35 -14.37 -56.98 7.07
C PRO A 35 -15.29 -57.20 8.28
N ASN A 36 -15.76 -56.14 8.94
CA ASN A 36 -16.63 -56.23 10.10
C ASN A 36 -17.88 -55.34 9.95
N GLU A 37 -18.10 -54.75 8.78
CA GLU A 37 -19.17 -53.80 8.51
C GLU A 37 -19.96 -54.24 7.27
N VAL A 38 -21.01 -55.02 7.51
CA VAL A 38 -21.87 -55.69 6.50
C VAL A 38 -22.47 -54.80 5.39
N THR A 39 -22.26 -53.50 5.46
CA THR A 39 -22.78 -52.52 4.51
C THR A 39 -21.70 -51.83 3.67
N GLN A 40 -20.43 -52.14 3.89
CA GLN A 40 -19.29 -51.56 3.18
C GLN A 40 -18.29 -52.65 2.80
N TRP A 41 -17.70 -52.56 1.60
CA TRP A 41 -16.77 -53.57 1.10
C TRP A 41 -15.67 -53.01 0.18
N PHE A 42 -15.88 -51.82 -0.41
CA PHE A 42 -14.90 -51.09 -1.21
C PHE A 42 -14.57 -49.75 -0.57
N ASP A 43 -13.31 -49.34 -0.74
CA ASP A 43 -12.73 -48.05 -0.33
C ASP A 43 -11.77 -47.65 -1.46
N THR A 44 -12.25 -46.83 -2.40
CA THR A 44 -11.54 -46.58 -3.66
C THR A 44 -10.28 -45.73 -3.47
N ASP A 45 -10.34 -44.72 -2.60
CA ASP A 45 -9.23 -43.81 -2.32
C ASP A 45 -8.43 -44.17 -1.05
N ALA A 46 -8.87 -45.20 -0.32
CA ALA A 46 -8.29 -45.66 0.94
C ALA A 46 -8.41 -44.63 2.08
N ALA A 47 -9.46 -43.82 2.07
CA ALA A 47 -9.78 -42.84 3.12
C ALA A 47 -10.37 -43.46 4.39
N GLY A 48 -10.72 -44.74 4.36
CA GLY A 48 -11.37 -45.42 5.48
C GLY A 48 -12.87 -45.11 5.59
N TYR A 49 -13.45 -44.54 4.55
CA TYR A 49 -14.90 -44.41 4.34
C TYR A 49 -15.29 -45.30 3.17
N GLY A 50 -16.46 -45.93 3.24
CA GLY A 50 -16.83 -46.95 2.25
C GLY A 50 -17.65 -46.40 1.10
N ASP A 51 -17.38 -46.85 -0.12
CA ASP A 51 -17.98 -46.34 -1.36
C ASP A 51 -19.51 -46.55 -1.45
N ASN A 52 -20.08 -47.45 -0.64
CA ASN A 52 -21.51 -47.74 -0.71
C ASN A 52 -22.31 -46.66 0.02
N TRP A 53 -22.96 -45.78 -0.74
CA TRP A 53 -23.77 -44.67 -0.21
C TRP A 53 -24.91 -45.10 0.74
N ALA A 54 -25.40 -46.33 0.64
CA ALA A 54 -26.43 -46.84 1.54
C ALA A 54 -25.88 -47.46 2.83
N GLY A 55 -24.55 -47.53 2.98
CA GLY A 55 -23.88 -48.15 4.10
C GLY A 55 -23.56 -47.22 5.26
N ALA A 56 -22.93 -47.76 6.28
CA ALA A 56 -22.40 -46.99 7.40
C ALA A 56 -21.20 -46.15 6.95
N ASN A 57 -21.12 -44.90 7.43
CA ASN A 57 -20.07 -43.93 7.11
C ASN A 57 -19.68 -43.92 5.62
N PRO A 58 -20.64 -43.65 4.72
CA PRO A 58 -20.39 -43.71 3.29
C PRO A 58 -19.49 -42.55 2.87
N ASP A 59 -18.54 -42.84 2.00
CA ASP A 59 -17.70 -41.81 1.39
C ASP A 59 -18.53 -40.96 0.42
N GLN A 60 -18.64 -39.66 0.68
CA GLN A 60 -19.29 -38.71 -0.22
C GLN A 60 -18.38 -38.29 -1.38
N CYS A 61 -17.07 -38.56 -1.27
CA CYS A 61 -16.01 -38.20 -2.20
C CYS A 61 -15.11 -39.40 -2.52
N VAL A 62 -15.70 -40.41 -3.18
CA VAL A 62 -15.10 -41.73 -3.51
C VAL A 62 -13.73 -41.68 -4.20
N GLU A 63 -13.33 -40.54 -4.78
CA GLU A 63 -12.06 -40.39 -5.49
C GLU A 63 -11.20 -39.24 -4.92
N THR A 64 -11.14 -39.12 -3.58
CA THR A 64 -10.30 -38.11 -2.91
C THR A 64 -8.85 -38.19 -3.41
N PRO A 65 -8.19 -37.06 -3.74
CA PRO A 65 -6.79 -37.08 -4.13
C PRO A 65 -5.92 -37.74 -3.05
N SER A 66 -5.06 -38.69 -3.44
CA SER A 66 -4.23 -39.46 -2.48
C SER A 66 -3.38 -38.64 -1.50
N PHE A 67 -3.06 -37.37 -1.81
CA PHE A 67 -2.34 -36.47 -0.89
C PHE A 67 -3.27 -35.83 0.16
N GLU A 68 -4.58 -35.83 -0.08
CA GLU A 68 -5.64 -35.28 0.78
C GLU A 68 -6.32 -36.33 1.66
N VAL A 69 -6.21 -37.61 1.30
CA VAL A 69 -6.73 -38.75 2.09
C VAL A 69 -6.44 -38.66 3.60
N PRO A 70 -5.24 -38.24 4.08
CA PRO A 70 -4.98 -38.08 5.52
C PRO A 70 -5.77 -36.95 6.21
N TYR A 71 -6.41 -36.08 5.44
CA TYR A 71 -7.07 -34.84 5.88
C TYR A 71 -8.58 -34.85 5.67
N VAL A 72 -9.18 -35.97 5.23
CA VAL A 72 -10.61 -36.11 4.98
C VAL A 72 -11.45 -35.76 6.23
N ASN A 73 -12.64 -35.21 6.00
CA ASN A 73 -13.58 -34.89 7.08
C ASN A 73 -14.44 -36.13 7.46
N GLU A 74 -15.52 -35.91 8.21
CA GLU A 74 -16.45 -36.98 8.62
C GLU A 74 -17.27 -37.57 7.45
N ASP A 75 -17.27 -36.90 6.30
CA ASP A 75 -17.99 -37.30 5.09
C ASP A 75 -17.07 -38.00 4.06
N GLY A 76 -15.79 -38.20 4.38
CA GLY A 76 -14.80 -38.80 3.47
C GLY A 76 -14.12 -37.82 2.50
N CYS A 77 -14.51 -36.54 2.50
CA CYS A 77 -14.02 -35.57 1.51
C CYS A 77 -12.72 -34.87 1.90
N GLY A 78 -11.78 -34.77 0.97
CA GLY A 78 -10.54 -33.97 1.10
C GLY A 78 -10.81 -32.46 1.17
N PRO A 79 -9.83 -31.62 1.58
CA PRO A 79 -10.01 -30.17 1.61
C PRO A 79 -10.43 -29.55 0.26
N SER A 80 -9.92 -30.07 -0.87
CA SER A 80 -10.22 -29.54 -2.21
C SER A 80 -11.60 -29.93 -2.77
N GLU A 81 -12.33 -30.79 -2.05
CA GLU A 81 -13.62 -31.33 -2.50
C GLU A 81 -14.80 -30.82 -1.67
N ARG A 82 -14.52 -29.98 -0.66
CA ARG A 82 -15.54 -29.42 0.22
C ARG A 82 -15.97 -28.06 -0.27
N ASP A 83 -17.24 -27.76 -0.07
CA ASP A 83 -17.88 -26.47 -0.34
C ASP A 83 -18.88 -26.23 0.80
N SER A 84 -18.38 -25.57 1.85
CA SER A 84 -19.03 -25.47 3.16
C SER A 84 -20.28 -24.60 3.16
N ASP A 85 -20.34 -23.57 2.30
CA ASP A 85 -21.49 -22.69 2.15
C ASP A 85 -22.30 -22.91 0.87
N SER A 86 -21.84 -23.84 0.01
CA SER A 86 -22.51 -24.25 -1.22
C SER A 86 -22.62 -23.10 -2.23
N ASP A 87 -21.62 -22.23 -2.29
CA ASP A 87 -21.49 -21.13 -3.24
C ASP A 87 -20.88 -21.55 -4.59
N GLY A 88 -20.28 -22.76 -4.64
CA GLY A 88 -19.64 -23.35 -5.80
C GLY A 88 -18.13 -23.10 -5.91
N ILE A 89 -17.52 -22.44 -4.94
CA ILE A 89 -16.08 -22.29 -4.74
C ILE A 89 -15.67 -23.25 -3.62
N MET A 90 -14.65 -24.07 -3.87
CA MET A 90 -14.24 -25.08 -2.88
C MET A 90 -13.48 -24.42 -1.72
N ASP A 91 -13.64 -24.95 -0.51
CA ASP A 91 -13.09 -24.42 0.75
C ASP A 91 -11.58 -24.13 0.70
N ASP A 92 -10.81 -24.85 -0.12
CA ASP A 92 -9.36 -24.71 -0.24
C ASP A 92 -8.92 -23.49 -1.07
N ILE A 93 -9.81 -22.98 -1.93
CA ILE A 93 -9.62 -21.79 -2.77
C ILE A 93 -10.60 -20.66 -2.44
N ASP A 94 -11.54 -20.91 -1.52
CA ASP A 94 -12.50 -19.94 -1.01
C ASP A 94 -11.89 -19.09 0.11
N GLN A 95 -11.93 -17.76 -0.05
CA GLN A 95 -11.50 -16.81 0.96
C GLN A 95 -12.56 -16.59 2.04
N CYS A 96 -13.82 -16.93 1.74
CA CYS A 96 -14.97 -16.86 2.61
C CYS A 96 -15.76 -18.19 2.67
N PRO A 97 -15.19 -19.30 3.22
CA PRO A 97 -15.80 -20.65 3.24
C PRO A 97 -17.07 -20.81 4.08
N SER A 98 -17.72 -19.72 4.46
CA SER A 98 -18.85 -19.69 5.38
C SER A 98 -19.77 -18.51 5.07
N THR A 99 -19.80 -18.07 3.81
CA THR A 99 -20.71 -17.04 3.31
C THR A 99 -22.14 -17.43 3.71
N PRO A 100 -22.94 -16.51 4.27
CA PRO A 100 -24.33 -16.79 4.60
C PRO A 100 -25.09 -17.34 3.38
N ILE A 101 -25.87 -18.42 3.58
CA ILE A 101 -26.52 -19.15 2.49
C ILE A 101 -27.46 -18.30 1.62
N ASP A 102 -27.97 -17.18 2.14
CA ASP A 102 -28.79 -16.22 1.37
C ASP A 102 -27.97 -15.31 0.46
N GLN A 103 -26.64 -15.32 0.61
CA GLN A 103 -25.65 -14.56 -0.15
C GLN A 103 -24.73 -15.44 -1.01
N ALA A 104 -24.56 -16.72 -0.67
CA ALA A 104 -23.75 -17.71 -1.40
C ALA A 104 -24.04 -17.76 -2.92
N ALA A 105 -25.27 -17.46 -3.34
CA ALA A 105 -25.60 -17.41 -4.78
C ALA A 105 -25.00 -16.20 -5.55
N PHE A 106 -24.40 -15.23 -4.86
CA PHE A 106 -23.94 -13.95 -5.41
C PHE A 106 -22.50 -13.60 -5.01
N VAL A 107 -21.69 -14.61 -4.69
CA VAL A 107 -20.27 -14.44 -4.35
C VAL A 107 -19.44 -13.98 -5.55
N ASN A 108 -18.31 -13.36 -5.26
CA ASN A 108 -17.29 -13.00 -6.24
C ASN A 108 -16.39 -14.22 -6.57
N MET A 109 -15.30 -14.01 -7.34
CA MET A 109 -14.43 -15.12 -7.75
C MET A 109 -13.62 -15.75 -6.61
N ASN A 110 -13.55 -15.07 -5.47
CA ASN A 110 -12.85 -15.52 -4.27
C ASN A 110 -13.79 -16.22 -3.28
N GLY A 111 -15.06 -16.45 -3.66
CA GLY A 111 -16.10 -17.05 -2.80
C GLY A 111 -16.68 -16.08 -1.74
N CYS A 112 -16.32 -14.80 -1.80
CA CYS A 112 -16.83 -13.81 -0.85
C CYS A 112 -18.08 -13.11 -1.36
N SER A 113 -19.08 -12.95 -0.48
CA SER A 113 -20.19 -12.02 -0.72
C SER A 113 -19.71 -10.56 -0.73
N GLU A 114 -20.53 -9.64 -1.26
CA GLU A 114 -20.25 -8.19 -1.22
C GLU A 114 -20.03 -7.70 0.22
N ALA A 115 -20.73 -8.29 1.20
CA ALA A 115 -20.63 -7.91 2.61
C ALA A 115 -19.34 -8.40 3.29
N GLU A 116 -18.68 -9.42 2.73
CA GLU A 116 -17.47 -10.06 3.28
C GLU A 116 -16.21 -9.73 2.47
N SER A 117 -16.35 -9.05 1.33
CA SER A 117 -15.22 -8.68 0.46
C SER A 117 -14.38 -7.56 1.08
N ASP A 118 -13.07 -7.73 1.01
CA ASP A 118 -12.00 -6.80 1.42
C ASP A 118 -10.96 -6.81 0.26
N ASP A 119 -11.18 -5.94 -0.72
CA ASP A 119 -10.49 -5.97 -2.02
C ASP A 119 -9.00 -5.56 -1.89
N ASP A 120 -8.66 -4.71 -0.93
CA ASP A 120 -7.30 -4.19 -0.73
C ASP A 120 -6.55 -4.84 0.45
N GLY A 121 -7.25 -5.59 1.31
CA GLY A 121 -6.69 -6.40 2.37
C GLY A 121 -6.22 -5.60 3.59
N ASP A 122 -6.76 -4.40 3.81
CA ASP A 122 -6.44 -3.58 4.98
C ASP A 122 -7.19 -4.03 6.27
N GLY A 123 -8.17 -4.92 6.11
CA GLY A 123 -9.01 -5.48 7.16
C GLY A 123 -10.35 -4.76 7.35
N VAL A 124 -10.71 -3.85 6.46
CA VAL A 124 -12.00 -3.14 6.40
C VAL A 124 -12.76 -3.59 5.16
N TYR A 125 -13.94 -4.18 5.35
CA TYR A 125 -14.74 -4.66 4.23
C TYR A 125 -15.19 -3.52 3.31
N ASN A 126 -15.23 -3.77 2.00
CA ASN A 126 -15.55 -2.81 0.94
C ASN A 126 -16.79 -1.94 1.27
N THR A 127 -17.81 -2.52 1.87
CA THR A 127 -19.08 -1.82 2.19
C THR A 127 -18.97 -0.77 3.30
N ILE A 128 -17.90 -0.81 4.08
CA ILE A 128 -17.62 0.10 5.20
C ILE A 128 -16.25 0.77 5.08
N ASP A 129 -15.58 0.59 3.93
CA ASP A 129 -14.26 1.11 3.67
C ASP A 129 -14.32 2.54 3.09
N GLY A 130 -14.55 3.48 4.02
CA GLY A 130 -14.96 4.83 3.72
C GLY A 130 -16.46 4.97 3.35
N PRO A 131 -16.92 6.21 3.13
CA PRO A 131 -18.28 6.47 2.65
C PRO A 131 -18.51 5.83 1.28
N ASP A 132 -19.55 5.00 1.17
CA ASP A 132 -19.92 4.27 -0.04
C ASP A 132 -18.78 3.40 -0.63
N GLY A 133 -17.83 2.95 0.20
CA GLY A 133 -16.72 2.09 -0.22
C GLY A 133 -15.69 2.78 -1.11
N ILE A 134 -15.52 4.10 -0.98
CA ILE A 134 -14.59 4.89 -1.81
C ILE A 134 -13.13 4.41 -1.68
N TYR A 135 -12.75 3.80 -0.55
CA TYR A 135 -11.39 3.35 -0.30
C TYR A 135 -11.15 1.87 -0.52
N LYS A 136 -12.14 1.11 -1.00
CA LYS A 136 -12.07 -0.36 -1.19
C LYS A 136 -10.85 -0.90 -1.97
N ASP A 137 -10.14 -0.05 -2.70
CA ASP A 137 -8.98 -0.42 -3.51
C ASP A 137 -7.68 0.28 -3.02
N ASP A 138 -7.69 0.91 -1.84
CA ASP A 138 -6.60 1.70 -1.24
C ASP A 138 -6.40 1.38 0.24
N ALA A 139 -5.59 0.36 0.49
CA ALA A 139 -5.32 -0.18 1.83
C ALA A 139 -4.67 0.79 2.82
N THR A 140 -4.44 2.03 2.40
CA THR A 140 -3.87 3.08 3.24
C THR A 140 -4.91 4.05 3.79
N GLN A 141 -6.16 3.98 3.32
CA GLN A 141 -7.29 4.80 3.76
C GLN A 141 -8.49 3.90 4.10
N SER A 142 -9.29 4.30 5.08
CA SER A 142 -10.54 3.58 5.38
C SER A 142 -11.64 4.42 6.05
N ALA A 143 -11.42 5.73 6.14
CA ALA A 143 -12.36 6.67 6.71
C ALA A 143 -12.25 8.02 6.01
N ASP A 144 -13.38 8.70 5.89
CA ASP A 144 -13.49 10.10 5.45
C ASP A 144 -14.54 10.74 6.35
N SER A 145 -14.06 11.46 7.36
CA SER A 145 -14.86 11.94 8.47
C SER A 145 -15.76 13.13 8.11
N ASP A 146 -15.42 13.90 7.08
CA ASP A 146 -16.19 15.07 6.64
C ASP A 146 -16.83 14.94 5.25
N GLY A 147 -16.54 13.85 4.55
CA GLY A 147 -17.20 13.45 3.32
C GLY A 147 -16.71 14.22 2.10
N ASP A 148 -15.48 14.73 2.11
CA ASP A 148 -14.91 15.51 1.01
C ASP A 148 -14.15 14.68 -0.04
N GLY A 149 -14.02 13.37 0.23
CA GLY A 149 -13.37 12.41 -0.66
C GLY A 149 -11.87 12.25 -0.44
N PHE A 150 -11.29 12.87 0.59
CA PHE A 150 -9.92 12.63 1.03
C PHE A 150 -9.89 11.82 2.32
N GLY A 151 -8.96 10.88 2.42
CA GLY A 151 -8.98 9.90 3.50
C GLY A 151 -8.34 10.43 4.79
N ASP A 152 -8.92 10.09 5.94
CA ASP A 152 -8.51 10.60 7.26
C ASP A 152 -7.07 10.24 7.66
N ASN A 153 -6.46 9.21 7.04
CA ASN A 153 -5.09 8.79 7.37
C ASN A 153 -4.08 9.75 6.72
N PRO A 154 -3.34 10.58 7.49
CA PRO A 154 -2.41 11.54 6.92
C PRO A 154 -1.16 10.90 6.30
N ASN A 155 -0.91 9.62 6.58
CA ASN A 155 0.20 8.87 5.95
C ASN A 155 -0.28 7.98 4.79
N GLY A 156 -1.58 7.96 4.50
CA GLY A 156 -2.13 7.22 3.39
C GLY A 156 -2.03 7.97 2.07
N THR A 157 -2.37 7.28 0.99
CA THR A 157 -2.57 7.86 -0.33
C THR A 157 -3.60 8.97 -0.19
N ASP A 158 -3.27 10.11 -0.77
CA ASP A 158 -4.17 11.25 -0.81
C ASP A 158 -4.82 11.68 0.51
N GLY A 159 -4.11 11.47 1.63
CA GLY A 159 -4.60 11.77 2.97
C GLY A 159 -4.98 13.24 3.19
N ASP A 160 -6.06 13.44 3.93
CA ASP A 160 -6.63 14.73 4.26
C ASP A 160 -5.80 15.44 5.36
N ALA A 161 -5.43 16.69 5.08
CA ALA A 161 -4.75 17.57 6.02
C ALA A 161 -5.74 18.28 6.98
N CYS A 162 -7.04 18.26 6.67
CA CYS A 162 -8.13 18.84 7.43
C CYS A 162 -9.30 17.84 7.70
N PRO A 163 -9.10 16.67 8.35
CA PRO A 163 -10.07 15.54 8.44
C PRO A 163 -11.45 15.80 9.08
N GLN A 164 -11.77 17.03 9.47
CA GLN A 164 -13.01 17.40 10.15
C GLN A 164 -13.65 18.64 9.54
N MET A 165 -13.16 19.07 8.38
CA MET A 165 -13.60 20.25 7.65
C MET A 165 -13.53 19.99 6.16
N HIS A 166 -14.68 19.66 5.60
CA HIS A 166 -14.82 19.41 4.17
C HIS A 166 -14.15 20.51 3.34
N GLY A 167 -13.20 20.11 2.52
CA GLY A 167 -12.41 20.96 1.66
C GLY A 167 -12.37 20.49 0.22
N THR A 168 -11.63 21.21 -0.61
CA THR A 168 -11.39 20.82 -2.01
C THR A 168 -9.97 21.13 -2.48
N SER A 169 -9.11 21.68 -1.61
CA SER A 169 -7.71 21.94 -1.98
C SER A 169 -6.96 20.63 -2.26
N ASP A 170 -6.04 20.68 -3.22
CA ASP A 170 -5.26 19.50 -3.67
C ASP A 170 -3.78 19.82 -3.99
N LYS A 171 -3.35 21.10 -3.92
CA LYS A 171 -1.99 21.54 -4.26
C LYS A 171 -1.08 21.70 -3.05
N ASP A 172 -1.63 22.12 -1.90
CA ASP A 172 -0.90 22.31 -0.65
C ASP A 172 -1.41 21.36 0.45
N ARG A 173 -2.34 21.81 1.29
CA ARG A 173 -2.98 20.98 2.30
C ARG A 173 -4.22 20.38 1.68
N ARG A 174 -4.12 19.12 1.26
CA ARG A 174 -5.23 18.38 0.66
C ARG A 174 -6.44 18.31 1.61
N GLY A 175 -7.66 18.42 1.08
CA GLY A 175 -8.92 18.33 1.84
C GLY A 175 -9.22 19.51 2.78
N CYS A 176 -8.46 20.60 2.66
CA CYS A 176 -8.78 21.83 3.38
C CYS A 176 -9.70 22.75 2.56
N LEU A 177 -10.36 23.68 3.25
CA LEU A 177 -11.22 24.68 2.62
C LEU A 177 -10.44 25.44 1.52
N ASP A 178 -10.99 25.49 0.32
CA ASP A 178 -10.50 26.26 -0.83
C ASP A 178 -11.69 27.07 -1.37
N SER A 179 -11.71 28.36 -1.06
CA SER A 179 -12.88 29.21 -1.28
C SER A 179 -13.09 29.60 -2.75
N ASP A 180 -12.06 29.55 -3.59
CA ASP A 180 -12.15 29.96 -5.01
C ASP A 180 -11.85 28.85 -6.03
N GLY A 181 -11.39 27.69 -5.56
CA GLY A 181 -11.25 26.47 -6.34
C GLY A 181 -9.99 26.45 -7.21
N ASP A 182 -8.92 27.15 -6.81
CA ASP A 182 -7.64 27.09 -7.52
C ASP A 182 -6.71 25.95 -7.08
N GLY A 183 -7.12 25.22 -6.04
CA GLY A 183 -6.45 24.06 -5.49
C GLY A 183 -5.56 24.37 -4.27
N TYR A 184 -5.36 25.63 -3.91
CA TYR A 184 -4.64 26.03 -2.69
C TYR A 184 -5.60 26.31 -1.54
N SER A 185 -5.23 25.89 -0.33
CA SER A 185 -6.09 26.00 0.84
C SER A 185 -6.17 27.44 1.39
N ASP A 186 -7.36 27.86 1.80
CA ASP A 186 -7.59 29.07 2.59
C ASP A 186 -6.67 29.10 3.82
N PRO A 187 -6.08 30.25 4.17
CA PRO A 187 -5.30 30.40 5.40
C PRO A 187 -6.13 30.02 6.64
N GLY A 188 -5.62 29.10 7.47
CA GLY A 188 -6.37 28.56 8.60
C GLY A 188 -5.60 27.50 9.39
N GLY A 189 -6.04 27.22 10.62
CA GLY A 189 -5.44 26.14 11.44
C GLY A 189 -3.96 26.34 11.81
N GLY A 190 -3.43 27.55 11.66
CA GLY A 190 -2.01 27.84 11.86
C GLY A 190 -1.13 27.67 10.62
N TRP A 191 -1.72 27.32 9.47
CA TRP A 191 -1.11 27.36 8.14
C TRP A 191 -1.47 28.69 7.48
N GLY A 192 -0.49 29.58 7.38
CA GLY A 192 -0.66 30.91 6.80
C GLY A 192 -0.10 31.01 5.38
N ILE A 193 -0.18 32.21 4.82
CA ILE A 193 0.36 32.52 3.47
C ILE A 193 1.86 32.18 3.40
N SER A 194 2.62 32.44 4.47
CA SER A 194 4.05 32.11 4.55
C SER A 194 4.35 30.60 4.53
N ASP A 195 3.36 29.76 4.85
CA ASP A 195 3.48 28.31 4.84
C ASP A 195 3.03 27.71 3.49
N GLY A 196 2.46 28.53 2.59
CA GLY A 196 1.97 28.12 1.28
C GLY A 196 0.45 28.13 1.13
N ALA A 197 -0.31 28.64 2.11
CA ALA A 197 -1.74 28.87 1.97
C ALA A 197 -2.04 29.89 0.87
N ASP A 198 -3.26 29.83 0.34
CA ASP A 198 -3.74 30.76 -0.67
C ASP A 198 -3.64 32.22 -0.19
N ALA A 199 -2.82 33.00 -0.90
CA ALA A 199 -2.61 34.41 -0.64
C ALA A 199 -3.87 35.27 -0.91
N TRP A 200 -4.72 34.87 -1.86
CA TRP A 200 -5.98 35.52 -2.18
C TRP A 200 -7.13 34.53 -2.37
N LYS A 201 -7.59 34.00 -1.25
CA LYS A 201 -8.77 33.11 -1.06
C LYS A 201 -10.11 33.39 -1.78
N ASN A 202 -10.24 34.43 -2.59
CA ASN A 202 -11.47 34.67 -3.36
C ASN A 202 -11.15 35.03 -4.82
N GLU A 203 -9.94 34.76 -5.28
CA GLU A 203 -9.44 35.07 -6.61
C GLU A 203 -8.53 33.94 -7.07
N ALA A 204 -9.15 32.94 -7.70
CA ALA A 204 -8.53 31.70 -8.17
C ALA A 204 -7.33 31.87 -9.13
N THR A 205 -7.05 33.10 -9.55
CA THR A 205 -5.86 33.42 -10.34
C THR A 205 -4.66 33.80 -9.49
N GLN A 206 -4.77 33.90 -8.16
CA GLN A 206 -3.80 34.53 -7.28
C GLN A 206 -3.54 33.82 -5.93
N TRP A 207 -3.10 32.56 -5.98
CA TRP A 207 -2.75 31.77 -4.78
C TRP A 207 -1.43 32.16 -4.07
N SER A 208 -0.60 33.06 -4.59
CA SER A 208 0.75 33.33 -4.04
C SER A 208 1.12 34.81 -4.00
N ASP A 209 1.74 35.23 -2.89
CA ASP A 209 2.32 36.57 -2.65
C ASP A 209 3.63 36.37 -1.89
N PHE A 210 4.73 36.19 -2.62
CA PHE A 210 5.98 35.72 -2.06
C PHE A 210 6.66 36.74 -1.13
N ASP A 211 6.53 38.03 -1.44
CA ASP A 211 7.18 39.10 -0.67
C ASP A 211 6.24 39.90 0.24
N GLY A 212 4.93 39.65 0.16
CA GLY A 212 3.92 40.12 1.10
C GLY A 212 3.56 41.59 0.92
N ASP A 213 3.70 42.12 -0.29
CA ASP A 213 3.46 43.55 -0.58
C ASP A 213 2.03 43.86 -1.07
N GLY A 214 1.21 42.83 -1.26
CA GLY A 214 -0.17 42.93 -1.73
C GLY A 214 -0.33 42.96 -3.25
N TYR A 215 0.75 42.74 -4.01
CA TYR A 215 0.73 42.30 -5.40
C TYR A 215 1.04 40.80 -5.43
N TYR A 216 0.34 40.06 -6.29
CA TYR A 216 0.37 38.60 -6.26
C TYR A 216 1.22 38.03 -7.40
N ASP A 217 1.88 36.89 -7.18
CA ASP A 217 2.95 36.45 -8.06
C ASP A 217 2.46 36.07 -9.47
N ASN A 218 1.21 35.66 -9.65
CA ASN A 218 0.70 35.33 -10.98
C ASN A 218 0.36 36.59 -11.77
N TYR A 219 0.55 36.49 -13.08
CA TYR A 219 0.49 37.66 -13.96
C TYR A 219 -0.14 37.34 -15.31
N ASP A 220 -0.85 38.33 -15.85
CA ASP A 220 -1.45 38.26 -17.18
C ASP A 220 -0.76 39.17 -18.20
N ASN A 221 0.33 39.87 -17.82
CA ASN A 221 1.06 40.69 -18.77
C ASN A 221 2.16 39.86 -19.47
N PRO A 222 2.02 39.49 -20.76
CA PRO A 222 3.01 38.65 -21.43
C PRO A 222 4.36 39.35 -21.60
N ALA A 223 4.41 40.68 -21.49
CA ALA A 223 5.67 41.43 -21.53
C ALA A 223 6.58 41.11 -20.34
N TRP A 224 6.02 40.63 -19.23
CA TRP A 224 6.79 40.26 -18.03
C TRP A 224 7.42 38.88 -18.15
N THR A 225 6.90 38.00 -19.01
CA THR A 225 7.44 36.66 -19.23
C THR A 225 8.92 36.71 -19.64
N ALA A 226 9.31 37.70 -20.45
CA ALA A 226 10.69 37.84 -20.89
C ALA A 226 11.65 38.28 -19.76
N SER A 227 11.14 38.85 -18.66
CA SER A 227 11.95 39.26 -17.52
C SER A 227 11.99 38.24 -16.38
N ARG A 228 11.19 37.16 -16.45
CA ARG A 228 11.18 36.11 -15.42
C ARG A 228 12.18 35.01 -15.76
N GLU A 229 13.03 34.67 -14.80
CA GLU A 229 13.95 33.54 -14.91
C GLU A 229 13.26 32.25 -14.48
N GLU A 230 13.85 31.10 -14.84
CA GLU A 230 13.37 29.79 -14.42
C GLU A 230 13.37 29.69 -12.88
N GLY A 231 12.24 29.30 -12.29
CA GLY A 231 12.07 29.21 -10.83
C GLY A 231 11.68 30.52 -10.13
N TRP A 232 11.38 31.60 -10.86
CA TRP A 232 10.77 32.80 -10.26
C TRP A 232 9.38 32.49 -9.68
N PRO A 233 8.99 33.12 -8.55
CA PRO A 233 7.64 32.98 -8.02
C PRO A 233 6.57 33.38 -9.05
N GLY A 234 5.46 32.66 -9.05
CA GLY A 234 4.29 32.85 -9.91
C GLY A 234 4.45 32.45 -11.38
N LYS A 235 3.32 32.27 -12.06
CA LYS A 235 3.25 31.89 -13.48
C LYS A 235 2.32 32.80 -14.28
N TYR A 236 2.40 32.68 -15.60
CA TYR A 236 1.44 33.35 -16.47
C TYR A 236 0.07 32.71 -16.31
N VAL A 237 -0.93 33.50 -15.89
CA VAL A 237 -2.33 33.08 -15.72
C VAL A 237 -3.20 34.12 -16.40
N ALA A 238 -3.96 33.69 -17.40
CA ALA A 238 -4.84 34.57 -18.15
C ALA A 238 -5.90 35.18 -17.22
N GLY A 239 -6.04 36.51 -17.24
CA GLY A 239 -6.97 37.23 -16.36
C GLY A 239 -6.46 37.52 -14.94
N ALA A 240 -5.23 37.14 -14.59
CA ALA A 240 -4.65 37.44 -13.28
C ALA A 240 -4.67 38.94 -12.95
N ARG A 241 -5.23 39.27 -11.77
CA ARG A 241 -5.47 40.65 -11.34
C ARG A 241 -4.44 41.06 -10.31
N ILE A 242 -3.96 42.30 -10.37
CA ILE A 242 -3.00 42.83 -9.38
C ILE A 242 -1.72 41.98 -9.32
N GLY A 243 -1.22 41.55 -10.48
CA GLY A 243 0.01 40.77 -10.56
C GLY A 243 1.25 41.57 -10.16
N ASP A 244 2.21 40.92 -9.53
CA ASP A 244 3.49 41.47 -9.12
C ASP A 244 4.53 41.32 -10.23
N LYS A 245 5.13 42.44 -10.62
CA LYS A 245 6.24 42.45 -11.57
C LYS A 245 7.58 42.09 -10.91
N CYS A 246 7.74 42.31 -9.61
CA CYS A 246 8.93 42.03 -8.83
C CYS A 246 8.66 41.16 -7.58
N PRO A 247 8.24 39.88 -7.72
CA PRO A 247 7.86 38.94 -6.62
C PRO A 247 8.89 38.66 -5.52
N LEU A 248 10.07 39.24 -5.60
CA LEU A 248 11.16 39.03 -4.64
C LEU A 248 11.46 40.29 -3.83
N ASN A 249 10.78 41.40 -4.12
CA ASN A 249 11.14 42.73 -3.63
C ASN A 249 9.91 43.57 -3.29
N ALA A 250 9.39 43.37 -2.09
CA ALA A 250 8.20 44.05 -1.61
C ALA A 250 8.19 45.56 -1.87
N SER A 251 7.16 46.04 -2.58
CA SER A 251 6.91 47.45 -2.82
C SER A 251 5.43 47.76 -3.06
N ASP A 252 4.91 48.75 -2.34
CA ASP A 252 3.57 49.30 -2.55
C ASP A 252 3.39 50.10 -3.87
N SER A 253 4.37 50.06 -4.77
CA SER A 253 4.40 50.86 -6.00
C SER A 253 3.40 50.31 -7.00
N ALA A 254 2.31 51.05 -7.25
CA ALA A 254 1.30 50.67 -8.25
C ALA A 254 1.66 51.02 -9.70
N TYR A 255 2.58 51.97 -9.90
CA TYR A 255 2.91 52.51 -11.22
C TYR A 255 4.35 53.06 -11.29
N PRO A 256 5.08 52.87 -12.40
CA PRO A 256 4.71 52.17 -13.64
C PRO A 256 4.81 50.64 -13.55
N ASP A 257 5.45 50.16 -12.49
CA ASP A 257 5.82 48.77 -12.28
C ASP A 257 5.18 48.30 -10.96
N PRO A 258 4.01 47.63 -11.02
CA PRO A 258 3.32 47.04 -9.86
C PRO A 258 4.25 46.12 -9.05
N GLY A 259 4.31 46.30 -7.73
CA GLY A 259 5.13 45.51 -6.80
C GLY A 259 6.66 45.71 -6.92
N CYS A 260 7.12 46.61 -7.78
CA CYS A 260 8.56 46.88 -7.93
C CYS A 260 9.05 48.08 -7.11
N PRO A 261 10.18 47.96 -6.39
CA PRO A 261 10.80 49.09 -5.71
C PRO A 261 11.09 50.22 -6.68
N THR A 262 10.71 51.45 -6.32
CA THR A 262 11.05 52.62 -7.12
C THR A 262 12.57 52.73 -7.25
N LYS A 263 13.10 52.76 -8.47
CA LYS A 263 14.51 53.09 -8.69
C LYS A 263 14.72 54.50 -8.15
N GLN A 264 15.48 54.63 -7.07
CA GLN A 264 15.98 55.93 -6.60
C GLN A 264 16.77 56.56 -7.75
N GLY A 265 16.09 57.37 -8.55
CA GLY A 265 16.72 58.18 -9.57
C GLY A 265 17.70 59.10 -8.88
N THR A 266 18.95 59.05 -9.29
CA THR A 266 19.96 60.06 -9.02
C THR A 266 19.44 61.42 -9.49
N ILE A 267 18.78 62.16 -8.60
CA ILE A 267 18.53 63.58 -8.81
C ILE A 267 19.83 64.29 -8.45
N LEU A 268 20.45 64.92 -9.45
CA LEU A 268 21.44 65.96 -9.23
C LEU A 268 20.73 67.15 -8.55
N ASP A 269 20.73 67.19 -7.22
CA ASP A 269 20.25 68.35 -6.47
C ASP A 269 21.43 69.25 -6.08
N TYR A 270 21.29 70.52 -6.44
CA TYR A 270 22.24 71.59 -6.20
C TYR A 270 21.64 72.51 -5.14
N GLY A 271 22.09 72.40 -3.89
CA GLY A 271 22.04 73.49 -2.92
C GLY A 271 21.24 73.26 -1.63
N ASN A 272 22.01 73.05 -0.55
CA ASN A 272 21.83 73.50 0.85
C ASN A 272 20.42 73.67 1.45
N THR A 273 20.15 72.93 2.55
CA THR A 273 20.33 73.44 3.92
C THR A 273 20.17 72.32 4.96
N GLU A 274 21.00 72.39 6.00
CA GLU A 274 21.10 71.47 7.13
C GLU A 274 19.81 71.40 7.97
N THR A 275 19.45 70.23 8.53
CA THR A 275 19.43 69.99 9.99
C THR A 275 19.12 68.54 10.39
N SER A 276 19.81 68.10 11.45
CA SER A 276 19.35 67.18 12.51
C SER A 276 19.50 65.65 12.35
N ASP A 277 20.73 65.21 12.62
CA ASP A 277 21.14 64.33 13.75
C ASP A 277 20.51 62.92 13.96
N GLY A 278 21.40 61.94 14.20
CA GLY A 278 21.07 60.72 14.95
C GLY A 278 21.44 59.35 14.32
N GLY A 279 22.71 59.08 13.98
CA GLY A 279 23.14 57.72 13.60
C GLY A 279 24.57 57.39 14.05
N LEU A 280 24.71 56.46 14.99
CA LEU A 280 26.01 55.97 15.51
C LEU A 280 26.86 55.32 14.40
N PRO A 281 28.19 55.52 14.38
CA PRO A 281 29.04 55.00 13.32
C PRO A 281 29.15 53.47 13.38
N ILE A 282 28.89 52.84 12.22
CA ILE A 282 28.91 51.40 11.90
C ILE A 282 30.23 50.68 12.28
N MET A 283 31.27 51.43 12.66
CA MET A 283 32.55 50.92 13.15
C MET A 283 32.49 50.20 14.50
N LEU A 284 31.46 50.43 15.33
CA LEU A 284 31.33 49.74 16.63
C LEU A 284 30.64 48.37 16.54
N ILE A 285 29.82 48.11 15.51
CA ILE A 285 29.10 46.85 15.35
C ILE A 285 30.03 45.72 14.89
N VAL A 286 31.03 46.03 14.06
CA VAL A 286 31.98 45.04 13.53
C VAL A 286 32.88 44.47 14.65
N ILE A 287 33.20 45.26 15.68
CA ILE A 287 34.06 44.80 16.78
C ILE A 287 33.32 43.82 17.71
N ILE A 288 32.00 43.95 17.86
CA ILE A 288 31.18 43.06 18.69
C ILE A 288 30.97 41.69 18.02
N PHE A 289 30.84 41.65 16.69
CA PHE A 289 30.75 40.39 15.93
C PHE A 289 32.07 39.60 15.90
N LEU A 290 33.23 40.27 15.94
CA LEU A 290 34.53 39.60 15.99
C LEU A 290 34.85 39.00 17.37
N ILE A 291 34.31 39.57 18.46
CA ILE A 291 34.52 39.04 19.82
C ILE A 291 33.57 37.86 20.12
N THR A 292 32.37 37.84 19.55
CA THR A 292 31.38 36.76 19.76
C THR A 292 31.67 35.51 18.90
N SER A 293 32.11 35.69 17.66
CA SER A 293 32.51 34.57 16.78
C SER A 293 33.77 33.84 17.26
N GLY A 294 34.68 34.54 17.95
CA GLY A 294 35.89 33.95 18.54
C GLY A 294 35.65 33.04 19.75
N ILE A 295 34.49 33.12 20.42
CA ILE A 295 34.17 32.29 21.60
C ILE A 295 33.40 31.03 21.18
N VAL A 296 32.59 31.10 20.12
CA VAL A 296 31.82 29.94 19.61
C VAL A 296 32.73 28.90 18.95
N GLY A 297 33.81 29.34 18.27
CA GLY A 297 34.78 28.43 17.65
C GLY A 297 35.64 27.61 18.64
N LEU A 298 35.81 28.08 19.88
CA LEU A 298 36.60 27.37 20.90
C LEU A 298 35.80 26.26 21.61
N VAL A 299 34.47 26.38 21.66
CA VAL A 299 33.59 25.40 22.33
C VAL A 299 33.32 24.18 21.45
N VAL A 300 33.27 24.34 20.12
CA VAL A 300 33.01 23.23 19.17
C VAL A 300 34.24 22.31 19.02
N ALA A 301 35.45 22.80 19.23
CA ALA A 301 36.68 22.00 19.12
C ALA A 301 36.94 21.05 20.31
N ILE A 302 36.20 21.17 21.41
CA ILE A 302 36.38 20.31 22.62
C ILE A 302 35.43 19.10 22.63
N VAL A 303 34.37 19.06 21.80
CA VAL A 303 33.33 18.01 21.91
C VAL A 303 33.48 16.86 20.90
N MET A 304 34.29 16.99 19.85
CA MET A 304 34.48 15.90 18.87
C MET A 304 35.76 15.10 19.09
N LYS A 305 35.80 14.31 20.17
CA LYS A 305 36.66 13.13 20.21
C LYS A 305 36.13 12.04 21.14
N GLN A 306 35.99 10.85 20.55
CA GLN A 306 35.50 9.58 21.11
C GLN A 306 33.98 9.45 20.90
N GLN A 307 33.50 8.52 20.08
CA GLN A 307 33.59 7.08 20.31
C GLN A 307 33.57 6.27 18.99
N LYS A 308 34.43 5.24 18.90
CA LYS A 308 34.30 4.12 17.94
C LYS A 308 33.51 2.98 18.61
N PRO A 309 32.66 2.22 17.88
CA PRO A 309 31.97 1.07 18.46
C PRO A 309 32.92 -0.11 18.65
N LYS A 310 32.97 -0.65 19.87
CA LYS A 310 33.69 -1.88 20.22
C LYS A 310 32.71 -3.07 20.20
N LYS A 311 33.14 -4.14 19.52
CA LYS A 311 32.62 -5.51 19.59
C LYS A 311 32.36 -5.93 21.05
N LYS A 312 31.15 -6.35 21.38
CA LYS A 312 30.83 -6.97 22.69
C LYS A 312 30.99 -8.49 22.62
N LYS A 313 31.83 -9.00 23.52
CA LYS A 313 31.94 -10.42 23.88
C LYS A 313 30.77 -10.81 24.79
N LYS A 314 30.32 -12.05 24.61
CA LYS A 314 29.35 -12.79 25.43
C LYS A 314 29.75 -12.78 26.92
N SER A 315 28.78 -12.55 27.79
CA SER A 315 28.77 -12.99 29.19
C SER A 315 27.36 -13.48 29.49
N SER A 316 27.25 -14.78 29.73
CA SER A 316 26.01 -15.50 30.05
C SER A 316 25.84 -15.58 31.57
N GLN A 317 24.68 -15.13 32.05
CA GLN A 317 24.11 -15.58 33.33
C GLN A 317 22.65 -16.00 33.09
N ARG A 318 22.47 -17.32 33.04
CA ARG A 318 21.44 -18.14 33.68
C ARG A 318 19.95 -17.82 33.44
N SER A 319 19.36 -18.74 32.66
CA SER A 319 18.07 -19.42 32.88
C SER A 319 16.79 -18.66 32.57
N GLN A 320 16.31 -18.85 31.33
CA GLN A 320 14.95 -19.32 31.07
C GLN A 320 14.96 -20.14 29.78
N GLN A 321 14.20 -21.22 29.81
CA GLN A 321 14.27 -22.39 28.95
C GLN A 321 13.41 -22.15 27.71
N SER A 322 14.01 -22.12 26.53
CA SER A 322 13.28 -22.16 25.25
C SER A 322 13.85 -23.28 24.39
N VAL A 323 12.93 -24.08 23.86
CA VAL A 323 13.13 -25.25 23.02
C VAL A 323 13.73 -24.82 21.69
N THR A 324 14.83 -25.44 21.29
CA THR A 324 15.42 -25.28 19.95
C THR A 324 14.65 -26.15 18.96
N VAL A 325 14.11 -25.54 17.91
CA VAL A 325 13.79 -26.24 16.66
C VAL A 325 14.78 -25.70 15.63
N ASP A 326 15.71 -26.55 15.22
CA ASP A 326 16.54 -26.31 14.05
C ASP A 326 15.62 -26.41 12.83
N SER A 327 15.46 -25.33 12.05
CA SER A 327 14.86 -25.41 10.72
C SER A 327 15.96 -25.18 9.69
N ALA A 328 16.26 -26.26 8.97
CA ALA A 328 17.18 -26.26 7.86
C ALA A 328 16.43 -25.83 6.58
N LEU A 329 16.84 -24.68 6.05
CA LEU A 329 17.04 -24.36 4.64
C LEU A 329 16.21 -25.17 3.60
N SER A 330 15.09 -24.60 3.14
CA SER A 330 14.53 -24.85 1.80
C SER A 330 14.70 -23.57 0.98
N GLY A 331 15.22 -23.69 -0.25
CA GLY A 331 15.39 -22.56 -1.15
C GLY A 331 14.04 -21.97 -1.55
N GLU A 332 13.78 -20.74 -1.13
CA GLU A 332 12.69 -19.92 -1.65
C GLU A 332 12.93 -19.69 -3.15
N ALA A 333 11.95 -20.07 -3.98
CA ALA A 333 11.89 -19.66 -5.37
C ALA A 333 11.69 -18.14 -5.39
N LEU A 334 12.55 -17.42 -6.13
CA LEU A 334 12.43 -15.97 -6.25
C LEU A 334 11.14 -15.64 -7.02
N GLU A 335 10.31 -14.77 -6.45
CA GLU A 335 9.07 -14.34 -7.08
C GLU A 335 9.35 -13.52 -8.34
N PRO A 336 8.62 -13.78 -9.45
CA PRO A 336 8.79 -13.03 -10.68
C PRO A 336 8.38 -11.56 -10.51
N PRO A 337 9.02 -10.62 -11.24
CA PRO A 337 8.62 -9.21 -11.21
C PRO A 337 7.21 -8.99 -11.75
N HIS A 338 6.50 -8.00 -11.20
CA HIS A 338 5.18 -7.61 -11.69
C HIS A 338 5.25 -7.11 -13.15
N TRP A 339 4.23 -7.42 -13.95
CA TRP A 339 4.21 -7.18 -15.40
C TRP A 339 4.26 -5.69 -15.79
N GLU A 340 3.85 -4.79 -14.89
CA GLU A 340 3.88 -3.34 -15.10
C GLU A 340 5.27 -2.71 -14.95
N ILE A 341 6.21 -3.40 -14.29
CA ILE A 341 7.57 -2.87 -14.08
C ILE A 341 8.25 -2.77 -15.44
N GLN A 342 8.76 -1.59 -15.78
CA GLN A 342 9.48 -1.35 -17.03
C GLN A 342 10.96 -1.67 -16.87
N GLY A 343 11.49 -2.49 -17.76
CA GLY A 343 12.91 -2.78 -17.87
C GLY A 343 13.63 -1.85 -18.86
N VAL A 344 14.88 -2.18 -19.14
CA VAL A 344 15.74 -1.45 -20.08
C VAL A 344 15.83 -2.23 -21.38
N VAL A 345 15.51 -1.59 -22.51
CA VAL A 345 15.65 -2.22 -23.83
C VAL A 345 17.13 -2.26 -24.23
N GLY A 346 17.66 -3.47 -24.40
CA GLY A 346 19.03 -3.72 -24.82
C GLY A 346 19.25 -3.52 -26.32
N ASP A 347 20.51 -3.51 -26.74
CA ASP A 347 20.91 -3.43 -28.15
C ASP A 347 20.47 -4.66 -28.98
N ASP A 348 20.08 -5.75 -28.31
CA ASP A 348 19.50 -6.97 -28.87
C ASP A 348 17.99 -6.86 -29.14
N GLY A 349 17.36 -5.76 -28.71
CA GLY A 349 15.94 -5.49 -28.89
C GLY A 349 15.04 -6.14 -27.84
N PHE A 350 15.60 -6.81 -26.83
CA PHE A 350 14.84 -7.36 -25.70
C PHE A 350 14.81 -6.36 -24.55
N GLU A 351 13.72 -6.37 -23.78
CA GLU A 351 13.59 -5.60 -22.55
C GLU A 351 14.08 -6.44 -21.38
N TRP A 352 15.06 -5.91 -20.64
CA TRP A 352 15.76 -6.60 -19.56
C TRP A 352 15.48 -5.94 -18.21
N LEU A 353 15.31 -6.75 -17.16
CA LEU A 353 15.12 -6.29 -15.79
C LEU A 353 15.94 -7.15 -14.83
N GLU A 354 16.74 -6.52 -13.97
CA GLU A 354 17.35 -7.20 -12.83
C GLU A 354 16.35 -7.19 -11.67
N TRP A 355 15.93 -8.36 -11.20
CA TRP A 355 14.92 -8.46 -10.15
C TRP A 355 15.17 -9.65 -9.21
N PRO A 356 15.23 -9.41 -7.88
CA PRO A 356 15.22 -8.11 -7.19
C PRO A 356 16.42 -7.21 -7.53
N GLU A 357 16.37 -5.90 -7.26
CA GLU A 357 17.51 -5.00 -7.53
C GLU A 357 18.78 -5.49 -6.81
N GLN A 358 19.91 -5.54 -7.53
CA GLN A 358 21.22 -6.01 -7.04
C GLN A 358 21.27 -7.49 -6.66
N SER A 359 20.37 -8.30 -7.22
CA SER A 359 20.34 -9.75 -6.99
C SER A 359 21.23 -10.56 -7.95
N ASP A 360 21.76 -9.93 -9.01
CA ASP A 360 22.38 -10.60 -10.15
C ASP A 360 21.44 -11.57 -10.90
N VAL A 361 20.12 -11.51 -10.65
CA VAL A 361 19.10 -12.30 -11.35
C VAL A 361 18.42 -11.45 -12.41
N TRP A 362 18.52 -11.92 -13.65
CA TRP A 362 18.01 -11.20 -14.81
C TRP A 362 16.74 -11.82 -15.35
N TRP A 363 15.86 -10.98 -15.84
CA TRP A 363 14.60 -11.33 -16.48
C TRP A 363 14.52 -10.62 -17.83
N PHE A 364 13.88 -11.25 -18.81
CA PHE A 364 13.57 -10.62 -20.10
C PHE A 364 12.07 -10.68 -20.37
N ARG A 365 11.54 -9.66 -21.08
CA ARG A 365 10.13 -9.60 -21.43
C ARG A 365 9.86 -10.42 -22.70
N GLU A 366 8.96 -11.39 -22.60
CA GLU A 366 8.52 -12.20 -23.74
C GLU A 366 7.49 -11.44 -24.61
N GLU A 367 7.21 -11.95 -25.82
CA GLU A 367 6.16 -11.41 -26.70
C GLU A 367 4.76 -11.40 -26.05
N SER A 368 4.54 -12.26 -25.04
CA SER A 368 3.33 -12.34 -24.24
C SER A 368 3.14 -11.16 -23.27
N GLY A 369 4.20 -10.37 -23.04
CA GLY A 369 4.22 -9.26 -22.08
C GLY A 369 4.66 -9.65 -20.66
N TYR A 370 4.83 -10.94 -20.39
CA TYR A 370 5.29 -11.47 -19.10
C TYR A 370 6.83 -11.55 -19.00
N TRP A 371 7.33 -11.55 -17.77
CA TRP A 371 8.75 -11.69 -17.46
C TRP A 371 9.16 -13.16 -17.35
N ALA A 372 10.22 -13.54 -18.05
CA ALA A 372 10.85 -14.86 -17.94
C ALA A 372 12.27 -14.72 -17.37
N GLN A 373 12.62 -15.58 -16.41
CA GLN A 373 13.93 -15.57 -15.78
C GLN A 373 14.99 -16.04 -16.80
N TRP A 374 16.08 -15.29 -16.88
CA TRP A 374 17.25 -15.62 -17.68
C TRP A 374 18.21 -16.50 -16.88
N GLU A 375 18.50 -17.71 -17.39
CA GLU A 375 19.43 -18.67 -16.78
C GLU A 375 20.91 -18.40 -17.10
#